data_AF-A0A4S8J453-F1
#
_entry.id   AF-A0A4S8J453-F1
#
_cell.length_a   1.000
_cell.length_b   1.000
_cell.length_c   1.000
_cell.angle_alpha   90.00
_cell.angle_beta   90.00
_cell.angle_gamma   90.00
#
_symmetry.space_group_name_H-M   'P 1'
#
loop_
_entity.id
_entity.type
_entity.pdbx_description
1 polymer ?
#
loop_
_entity_poly.entity_id
_entity_poly.type
_entity_poly.pdbx_seq_one_letter_code
_entity_poly.pdbx_strand_id
1 'polypeptide(L)'
;MNEQLLHPAKNQMTLTLQTRGFCRFADDVIEVSDGSGAYFSDASSRFGLHEWFLDLLEARPNGRLLKFDASTKETTVVLADLVFPNGVALSSDQDFLVVCETWRCAKCFHGIACLLLVSVVFGVLLF
;
A
#
# COMPACT_ATOMS: atom_id res chain seq x y z
N MET A 1 -21.60 -24.03 -11.08
CA MET A 1 -22.77 -23.17 -10.83
C MET A 1 -22.28 -22.05 -9.91
N ASN A 2 -21.78 -20.96 -10.48
CA ASN A 2 -22.48 -19.77 -10.97
C ASN A 2 -22.68 -18.76 -9.85
N GLU A 3 -21.81 -17.74 -9.78
CA GLU A 3 -22.17 -16.41 -9.29
C GLU A 3 -21.53 -15.36 -10.21
N GLN A 4 -22.29 -14.29 -10.40
CA GLN A 4 -22.33 -13.45 -11.58
C GLN A 4 -21.45 -12.21 -11.46
N LEU A 5 -20.77 -11.90 -12.56
CA LEU A 5 -20.59 -10.57 -13.17
C LEU A 5 -20.78 -9.35 -12.24
N LEU A 6 -19.67 -8.82 -11.73
CA LEU A 6 -19.52 -7.37 -11.65
C LEU A 6 -19.16 -6.88 -13.05
N HIS A 7 -20.01 -6.08 -13.68
CA HIS A 7 -19.63 -5.34 -14.88
C HIS A 7 -18.61 -4.27 -14.47
N PRO A 8 -17.34 -4.34 -14.90
CA PRO A 8 -16.43 -3.24 -14.67
C PRO A 8 -16.89 -2.07 -15.54
N ALA A 9 -17.03 -0.90 -14.91
CA ALA A 9 -17.15 0.35 -15.63
C ALA A 9 -16.02 0.43 -16.67
N LYS A 10 -16.30 0.97 -17.86
CA LYS A 10 -15.42 0.96 -19.05
C LYS A 10 -14.02 1.62 -18.89
N ASN A 11 -13.62 1.98 -17.68
CA ASN A 11 -12.33 2.58 -17.31
C ASN A 11 -11.61 1.88 -16.14
N GLN A 12 -12.03 0.68 -15.70
CA GLN A 12 -11.25 -0.06 -14.69
C GLN A 12 -10.10 -0.80 -15.36
N MET A 13 -8.88 -0.26 -15.22
CA MET A 13 -7.65 -1.00 -15.50
C MET A 13 -7.44 -2.03 -14.39
N THR A 14 -7.81 -3.28 -14.67
CA THR A 14 -7.49 -4.40 -13.76
C THR A 14 -6.00 -4.68 -13.85
N LEU A 15 -5.22 -4.11 -12.92
CA LEU A 15 -3.83 -4.47 -12.71
C LEU A 15 -3.77 -5.84 -12.01
N THR A 16 -3.67 -6.91 -12.80
CA THR A 16 -3.31 -8.23 -12.26
C THR A 16 -1.81 -8.23 -11.98
N LEU A 17 -1.43 -7.68 -10.83
CA LEU A 17 -0.06 -7.75 -10.36
C LEU A 17 0.20 -9.17 -9.84
N GLN A 18 0.75 -10.02 -10.69
CA GLN A 18 1.20 -11.34 -10.27
C GLN A 18 2.53 -11.20 -9.54
N THR A 19 2.51 -10.59 -8.35
CA THR A 19 3.67 -10.60 -7.45
C THR A 19 3.95 -12.06 -7.13
N ARG A 20 5.05 -12.62 -7.63
CA ARG A 20 5.46 -14.01 -7.35
C ARG A 20 5.80 -14.17 -5.86
N GLY A 21 4.78 -14.29 -5.00
CA GLY A 21 4.92 -14.39 -3.54
C GLY A 21 5.54 -13.15 -2.86
N PHE A 22 5.71 -12.04 -3.59
CA PHE A 22 6.46 -10.87 -3.11
C PHE A 22 5.62 -9.97 -2.19
N CYS A 23 4.29 -9.97 -2.36
CA CYS A 23 3.32 -9.25 -1.54
C CYS A 23 2.39 -10.27 -0.87
N ARG A 24 2.17 -10.17 0.44
CA ARG A 24 1.25 -11.08 1.15
C ARG A 24 -0.09 -10.44 1.44
N PHE A 25 -0.10 -9.11 1.57
CA PHE A 25 -1.29 -8.37 1.95
C PHE A 25 -1.28 -7.01 1.24
N ALA A 26 -1.63 -7.02 -0.05
CA ALA A 26 -1.88 -5.79 -0.78
C ALA A 26 -3.14 -5.10 -0.23
N ASP A 27 -3.05 -3.82 0.13
CA ASP A 27 -4.15 -3.08 0.77
C ASP A 27 -4.64 -1.93 -0.11
N ASP A 28 -3.77 -0.97 -0.45
CA ASP A 28 -4.11 0.19 -1.27
C ASP A 28 -3.11 0.43 -2.40
N VAL A 29 -3.55 1.07 -3.49
CA VAL A 29 -2.78 1.25 -4.73
C VAL A 29 -3.11 2.59 -5.40
N ILE A 30 -2.08 3.25 -5.93
CA ILE A 30 -2.17 4.45 -6.76
C ILE A 30 -1.33 4.31 -8.02
N GLU A 31 -1.94 4.56 -9.17
CA GLU A 31 -1.25 4.57 -10.47
C GLU A 31 -0.49 5.89 -10.68
N VAL A 32 0.65 5.82 -11.35
CA VAL A 32 1.37 7.01 -11.82
C VAL A 32 0.64 7.55 -13.06
N SER A 33 0.44 8.86 -13.14
CA SER A 33 -0.37 9.52 -14.18
C SER A 33 0.12 9.29 -15.61
N ASP A 34 1.40 8.97 -15.79
CA ASP A 34 2.01 8.66 -17.09
C ASP A 34 1.88 7.18 -17.49
N GLY A 35 1.26 6.35 -16.64
CA GLY A 35 1.11 4.90 -16.86
C GLY A 35 2.42 4.10 -16.73
N SER A 36 3.50 4.70 -16.21
CA SER A 36 4.80 4.03 -16.02
C SER A 36 4.75 2.93 -14.97
N GLY A 37 3.74 2.93 -14.10
CA GLY A 37 3.63 1.98 -13.03
C GLY A 37 2.60 2.35 -11.98
N ALA A 38 2.75 1.74 -10.80
CA ALA A 38 1.90 2.02 -9.65
C ALA A 38 2.69 1.88 -8.35
N TYR A 39 2.25 2.59 -7.32
CA TYR A 39 2.67 2.40 -5.94
C TYR A 39 1.56 1.69 -5.18
N PHE A 40 1.91 0.76 -4.31
CA PHE A 40 0.92 0.05 -3.50
C PHE A 40 1.50 -0.35 -2.15
N SER A 41 0.64 -0.45 -1.16
CA SER A 41 1.02 -0.91 0.18
C SER A 41 0.92 -2.43 0.30
N ASP A 42 1.91 -3.02 0.97
CA ASP A 42 1.85 -4.37 1.53
C ASP A 42 1.73 -4.23 3.05
N ALA A 43 0.51 -4.40 3.57
CA ALA A 43 0.17 -4.14 4.96
C ALA A 43 1.03 -4.95 5.94
N SER A 44 1.33 -6.20 5.58
CA SER A 44 2.24 -7.06 6.33
C SER A 44 2.94 -8.05 5.43
N SER A 45 4.27 -8.08 5.51
CA SER A 45 5.09 -9.11 4.87
C SER A 45 5.05 -10.47 5.58
N ARG A 46 4.37 -10.55 6.74
CA ARG A 46 4.30 -11.74 7.59
C ARG A 46 2.92 -12.40 7.60
N PHE A 47 1.86 -11.60 7.71
CA PHE A 47 0.50 -12.08 7.85
C PHE A 47 -0.33 -11.69 6.62
N GLY A 48 -1.12 -12.63 6.09
CA GLY A 48 -2.03 -12.35 4.99
C GLY A 48 -3.30 -11.64 5.43
N LEU A 49 -4.17 -11.31 4.46
CA LEU A 49 -5.47 -10.68 4.71
C LEU A 49 -6.32 -11.41 5.76
N HIS A 50 -6.30 -12.75 5.78
CA HIS A 50 -7.10 -13.53 6.74
C HIS A 50 -6.53 -13.56 8.17
N GLU A 51 -5.29 -13.11 8.34
CA GLU A 51 -4.53 -13.16 9.58
C GLU A 51 -4.17 -11.75 10.08
N TRP A 52 -4.83 -10.72 9.54
CA TRP A 52 -4.54 -9.30 9.79
C TRP A 52 -4.48 -8.95 11.29
N PHE A 53 -5.32 -9.60 12.09
CA PHE A 53 -5.39 -9.39 13.54
C PHE A 53 -4.10 -9.84 14.26
N LEU A 54 -3.34 -10.79 13.70
CA LEU A 54 -2.04 -11.18 14.25
C LEU A 54 -1.00 -10.08 14.06
N ASP A 55 -1.06 -9.34 12.94
CA ASP A 55 -0.19 -8.17 12.73
C ASP A 55 -0.51 -7.05 13.72
N LEU A 56 -1.80 -6.80 13.98
CA LEU A 56 -2.26 -5.89 15.02
C LEU A 56 -1.74 -6.28 16.41
N LEU A 57 -1.87 -7.55 16.79
CA LEU A 57 -1.42 -8.06 18.09
C LEU A 57 0.10 -7.97 18.24
N GLU A 58 0.83 -8.19 17.16
CA GLU A 58 2.28 -8.07 17.14
C GLU A 58 2.74 -6.60 17.19
N ALA A 59 1.98 -5.68 16.57
CA ALA A 59 2.23 -4.24 16.56
C ALA A 59 3.68 -3.87 16.16
N ARG A 60 4.25 -4.64 15.22
CA ARG A 60 5.60 -4.45 14.68
C ARG A 60 5.56 -3.86 13.27
N PRO A 61 6.62 -3.17 12.85
CA PRO A 61 6.73 -2.59 11.51
C PRO A 61 7.00 -3.67 10.45
N ASN A 62 6.00 -4.47 10.09
CA ASN A 62 6.15 -5.56 9.10
C ASN A 62 5.74 -5.16 7.67
N GLY A 63 5.15 -3.97 7.50
CA GLY A 63 4.59 -3.48 6.26
C GLY A 63 5.58 -2.74 5.38
N ARG A 64 5.23 -2.58 4.10
CA ARG A 64 6.09 -2.00 3.07
C ARG A 64 5.28 -1.18 2.06
N LEU A 65 5.94 -0.18 1.47
CA LEU A 65 5.49 0.48 0.26
C LEU A 65 6.29 -0.09 -0.92
N LEU A 66 5.56 -0.51 -1.95
CA LEU A 66 6.11 -1.14 -3.14
C LEU A 66 5.86 -0.27 -4.38
N LYS A 67 6.78 -0.31 -5.34
CA LYS A 67 6.60 0.26 -6.68
C LYS A 67 6.62 -0.86 -7.70
N PHE A 68 5.60 -0.89 -8.55
CA PHE A 68 5.56 -1.71 -9.75
C PHE A 68 5.97 -0.88 -10.96
N ASP A 69 6.87 -1.42 -11.78
CA ASP A 69 7.26 -0.85 -13.06
C ASP A 69 6.54 -1.58 -14.20
N ALA A 70 5.76 -0.83 -14.98
CA ALA A 70 4.94 -1.40 -16.05
C ALA A 70 5.77 -1.88 -17.25
N SER A 71 6.97 -1.35 -17.46
CA SER A 71 7.86 -1.70 -18.57
C SER A 71 8.62 -3.00 -18.30
N THR A 72 9.19 -3.14 -17.10
CA THR A 72 9.98 -4.32 -16.71
C THR A 72 9.12 -5.42 -16.09
N LYS A 73 7.91 -5.08 -15.64
CA LYS A 73 7.03 -5.95 -14.84
C LYS A 73 7.64 -6.33 -13.48
N GLU A 74 8.59 -5.54 -12.99
CA GLU A 74 9.23 -5.77 -11.71
C GLU A 74 8.56 -5.00 -10.58
N THR A 75 8.69 -5.53 -9.36
CA THR A 75 8.22 -4.88 -8.13
C THR A 75 9.41 -4.66 -7.21
N THR A 76 9.56 -3.44 -6.70
CA THR A 76 10.65 -3.05 -5.80
C THR A 76 10.08 -2.50 -4.50
N VAL A 77 10.84 -2.62 -3.41
CA VAL A 77 10.50 -1.99 -2.13
C VAL A 77 11.01 -0.56 -2.16
N VAL A 78 10.11 0.41 -1.99
CA VAL A 78 10.44 1.85 -1.92
C VAL A 78 10.63 2.29 -0.48
N LEU A 79 9.80 1.77 0.42
CA LEU A 79 9.90 2.02 1.86
C LEU A 79 9.56 0.75 2.62
N ALA A 80 10.33 0.43 3.65
CA ALA A 80 10.14 -0.72 4.52
C ALA A 80 9.83 -0.28 5.95
N ASP A 81 9.58 -1.25 6.82
CA ASP A 81 9.38 -1.05 8.24
C ASP A 81 8.22 -0.08 8.58
N LEU A 82 7.12 -0.20 7.82
CA LEU A 82 5.88 0.52 8.06
C LEU A 82 4.96 -0.29 8.97
N VAL A 83 4.24 0.39 9.85
CA VAL A 83 3.27 -0.22 10.76
C VAL A 83 1.89 -0.26 10.10
N PHE A 84 1.64 -1.35 9.37
CA PHE A 84 0.39 -1.61 8.66
C PHE A 84 -0.02 -0.44 7.73
N PRO A 85 0.73 -0.22 6.64
CA PRO A 85 0.39 0.78 5.64
C PRO A 85 -0.90 0.40 4.92
N ASN A 86 -1.94 1.20 5.11
CA ASN A 86 -3.28 0.93 4.56
C ASN A 86 -3.71 1.96 3.51
N GLY A 87 -3.08 3.14 3.47
CA GLY A 87 -3.41 4.18 2.50
C GLY A 87 -2.18 4.68 1.76
N VAL A 88 -2.31 4.91 0.44
CA VAL A 88 -1.29 5.52 -0.42
C VAL A 88 -1.89 6.62 -1.28
N ALA A 89 -1.22 7.77 -1.36
CA ALA A 89 -1.65 8.87 -2.23
C ALA A 89 -0.44 9.57 -2.84
N LEU A 90 -0.55 9.92 -4.11
CA LEU A 90 0.47 10.66 -4.85
C LEU A 90 0.06 12.14 -4.94
N SER A 91 1.02 13.05 -4.84
CA SER A 91 0.77 14.47 -5.08
C SER A 91 0.36 14.72 -6.53
N SER A 92 -0.31 15.85 -6.79
CA SER A 92 -0.77 16.19 -8.14
C SER A 92 0.37 16.38 -9.15
N ASP A 93 1.53 16.85 -8.67
CA ASP A 93 2.77 16.98 -9.43
C ASP A 93 3.63 15.70 -9.41
N GLN A 94 3.23 14.70 -8.63
CA GLN A 94 3.95 13.45 -8.39
C GLN A 94 5.34 13.58 -7.74
N ASP A 95 5.62 14.70 -7.08
CA ASP A 95 6.90 14.96 -6.41
C ASP A 95 6.98 14.33 -5.01
N PHE A 96 5.85 13.95 -4.41
CA PHE A 96 5.83 13.23 -3.13
C PHE A 96 4.68 12.23 -3.03
N LEU A 97 4.88 11.25 -2.15
CA LEU A 97 3.92 10.22 -1.84
C LEU A 97 3.60 10.22 -0.35
N VAL A 98 2.32 10.06 -0.03
CA VAL A 98 1.79 9.97 1.32
C VAL A 98 1.39 8.54 1.62
N VAL A 99 1.84 8.01 2.77
CA VAL A 99 1.43 6.69 3.28
C VAL A 99 0.80 6.83 4.68
N CYS A 100 -0.29 6.12 4.93
CA CYS A 100 -0.96 6.08 6.24
C CYS A 100 -0.69 4.75 6.96
N GLU A 101 -0.22 4.81 8.21
CA GLU A 101 0.04 3.64 9.07
C GLU A 101 -1.07 3.45 10.12
N THR A 102 -1.78 2.32 10.09
CA THR A 102 -2.98 2.10 10.93
C THR A 102 -2.64 1.87 12.40
N TRP A 103 -1.67 0.98 12.73
CA TRP A 103 -1.40 0.63 14.14
C TRP A 103 -0.44 1.58 14.85
N ARG A 104 0.19 2.51 14.12
CA ARG A 104 1.05 3.52 14.75
C ARG A 104 0.25 4.41 15.71
N CYS A 105 -1.05 4.58 15.42
CA CYS A 105 -2.03 5.29 16.24
C CYS A 105 -2.41 4.56 17.55
N ALA A 106 -2.37 3.23 17.58
CA ALA A 106 -2.79 2.43 18.74
C ALA A 106 -1.86 2.59 19.98
N LYS A 107 -0.71 3.25 19.82
CA LYS A 107 0.21 3.57 20.93
C LYS A 107 -0.15 4.86 21.69
N CYS A 108 -1.16 5.62 21.25
CA CYS A 108 -1.60 6.83 21.94
C CYS A 108 -2.50 6.48 23.14
N PHE A 109 -1.89 6.23 24.31
CA PHE A 109 -2.61 6.31 25.58
C PHE A 109 -2.87 7.79 25.93
N HIS A 110 -4.13 8.09 26.23
CA HIS A 110 -4.64 9.35 26.80
C HIS A 110 -5.02 10.49 25.82
N GLY A 111 -6.29 10.48 25.38
CA GLY A 111 -7.14 11.68 25.42
C GLY A 111 -7.14 12.66 24.25
N ILE A 112 -6.39 12.46 23.17
CA ILE A 112 -6.48 13.32 21.97
C ILE A 112 -6.70 12.42 20.75
N ALA A 113 -7.73 12.74 19.98
CA ALA A 113 -8.13 12.03 18.76
C ALA A 113 -6.92 11.71 17.90
N CYS A 114 -6.73 10.42 17.60
CA CYS A 114 -5.58 9.95 16.86
C CYS A 114 -5.68 10.46 15.42
N LEU A 115 -4.96 11.54 15.13
CA LEU A 115 -4.66 11.92 13.76
C LEU A 115 -3.88 10.75 13.15
N LEU A 116 -4.41 10.19 12.06
CA LEU A 116 -3.69 9.29 11.17
C LEU A 116 -2.26 9.84 11.00
N LEU A 117 -1.25 9.10 11.44
CA LEU A 117 0.12 9.50 11.20
C LEU A 117 0.37 9.33 9.70
N VAL A 118 0.34 10.46 9.00
CA VAL A 118 0.65 10.62 7.59
C VAL A 118 2.18 10.60 7.49
N SER A 119 2.74 9.45 7.11
CA SER A 119 4.15 9.36 6.76
C SER A 119 4.30 9.95 5.35
N VAL A 120 4.83 11.17 5.27
CA VAL A 120 5.14 11.83 3.98
C VAL A 120 6.52 11.35 3.52
N VAL A 121 6.55 10.63 2.40
CA VAL A 121 7.79 10.23 1.74
C VAL A 121 8.21 11.36 0.81
N PHE A 122 9.13 12.21 1.28
CA PHE A 122 9.80 13.20 0.45
C PHE A 122 10.94 12.53 -0.32
N GLY A 123 10.96 12.66 -1.64
CA GLY A 123 12.19 12.46 -2.41
C GLY A 123 12.43 11.06 -2.96
N VAL A 124 11.40 10.37 -3.47
CA VAL A 124 11.68 9.41 -4.55
C VAL A 124 11.88 10.25 -5.82
N LEU A 125 13.13 10.64 -6.10
CA LEU A 125 13.49 11.21 -7.40
C LEU A 125 13.14 10.17 -8.46
N LEU A 126 11.95 10.33 -9.06
CA LEU A 126 11.47 9.60 -10.22
C LEU A 126 12.32 10.04 -11.41
N PHE A 127 13.43 9.34 -11.65
CA PHE A 127 14.15 9.35 -12.92
C PHE A 127 13.95 8.02 -13.63
#